data_AF-A0A5N9CCU3-F1
#
_entry.id   AF-A0A5N9CCU3-F1
#
_cell.length_a   1.000
_cell.length_b   1.000
_cell.length_c   1.000
_cell.angle_alpha   90.00
_cell.angle_beta   90.00
_cell.angle_gamma   90.00
#
_symmetry.space_group_name_H-M   'P 1'
#
loop_
_entity.id
_entity.type
_entity.pdbx_description
1 polymer ?
#
loop_
_entity_poly.entity_id
_entity_poly.type
_entity_poly.pdbx_seq_one_letter_code
_entity_poly.pdbx_strand_id
1 'polypeptide(L)'
;MNPILVAVKEELSEKDLPEDFQIHYTGVGKINAAIKTLKIIKDYSPSLIINYGTAGSLNKGLKGLVEVTRFFQRDMDATARGFKIGQTPYDDIEEINFGNGGYSCGTGDSFVTQTPKLKTDLV
;
A
#
# COMPACT_ATOMS: atom_id res chain seq x y z
N MET A 1 -11.74 15.25 10.00
CA MET A 1 -10.56 14.50 10.42
C MET A 1 -10.02 13.80 9.19
N ASN A 2 -8.73 13.98 8.88
CA ASN A 2 -8.06 13.36 7.75
C ASN A 2 -7.10 12.26 8.26
N PRO A 3 -7.51 10.98 8.30
CA PRO A 3 -6.67 9.90 8.81
C PRO A 3 -5.49 9.59 7.88
N ILE A 4 -4.29 9.52 8.46
CA ILE A 4 -3.08 8.97 7.84
C ILE A 4 -2.77 7.63 8.49
N LEU A 5 -2.79 6.57 7.69
CA LEU A 5 -2.46 5.22 8.12
C LEU A 5 -0.97 4.96 7.89
N VAL A 6 -0.28 4.53 8.95
CA VAL A 6 1.17 4.29 8.95
C VAL A 6 1.45 2.95 9.61
N ALA A 7 2.40 2.15 9.11
CA ALA A 7 2.64 0.82 9.66
C ALA A 7 3.30 0.90 11.04
N VAL A 8 4.36 1.70 11.18
CA VAL A 8 5.13 1.86 12.43
C VAL A 8 5.44 3.32 12.75
N LYS A 9 5.78 3.62 14.01
CA LYS A 9 5.95 5.00 14.49
C LYS A 9 7.13 5.73 13.88
N GLU A 10 8.12 4.96 13.44
CA GLU A 10 9.37 5.44 12.90
C GLU A 10 9.24 6.00 11.48
N GLU A 11 8.12 5.73 10.79
CA GLU A 11 7.92 6.17 9.40
C GLU A 11 7.41 7.61 9.30
N LEU A 12 6.64 8.09 10.29
CA LEU A 12 6.06 9.43 10.28
C LEU A 12 5.87 9.97 11.70
N SER A 13 6.35 11.18 11.94
CA SER A 13 6.20 11.87 13.22
C SER A 13 4.98 12.80 13.19
N GLU A 14 4.21 12.80 14.28
CA GLU A 14 3.05 13.69 14.45
C GLU A 14 3.43 15.18 14.38
N LYS A 15 4.69 15.52 14.69
CA LYS A 15 5.18 16.91 14.64
C LYS A 15 5.27 17.46 13.22
N ASP A 16 5.29 16.58 12.21
CA ASP A 16 5.44 16.96 10.80
C ASP A 16 4.08 17.15 10.11
N LEU A 17 2.98 17.03 10.86
CA LEU A 17 1.62 17.05 10.32
C LEU A 17 0.85 18.34 10.65
N PRO A 18 0.01 18.81 9.71
CA PRO A 18 -0.98 19.84 10.02
C PRO A 18 -2.03 19.35 11.05
N GLU A 19 -2.66 20.28 11.76
CA GLU A 19 -3.58 19.99 12.87
C GLU A 19 -4.82 19.14 12.49
N ASP A 20 -5.23 19.15 11.21
CA ASP A 20 -6.40 18.43 10.72
C ASP A 20 -6.13 16.96 10.34
N PHE A 21 -4.86 16.54 10.35
CA PHE A 21 -4.43 15.18 10.08
C PHE A 21 -4.16 14.40 11.36
N GLN A 22 -4.54 13.12 11.36
CA GLN A 22 -4.33 12.24 12.51
C GLN A 22 -3.67 10.93 12.09
N ILE A 23 -2.55 10.58 12.74
CA ILE A 23 -1.86 9.31 12.50
C ILE A 23 -2.60 8.17 13.20
N HIS A 24 -2.83 7.09 12.45
CA HIS A 24 -3.31 5.82 12.97
C HIS A 24 -2.36 4.70 12.58
N TYR A 25 -1.68 4.16 13.60
CA TYR A 25 -0.80 3.02 13.39
C TYR A 25 -1.60 1.76 13.07
N THR A 26 -1.28 1.13 11.95
CA THR A 26 -1.90 -0.12 11.48
C THR A 26 -1.18 -1.34 12.03
N GLY A 27 0.14 -1.26 12.25
CA GLY A 27 1.00 -2.43 12.31
C GLY A 27 1.38 -2.94 10.91
N VAL A 28 2.41 -3.78 10.84
CA VAL A 28 2.95 -4.33 9.59
C VAL A 28 2.06 -5.45 9.05
N GLY A 29 1.91 -5.51 7.72
CA GLY A 29 1.20 -6.58 7.00
C GLY A 29 -0.19 -6.20 6.52
N LYS A 30 -0.62 -6.83 5.42
CA LYS A 30 -1.84 -6.46 4.68
C LYS A 30 -3.11 -6.64 5.52
N ILE A 31 -3.14 -7.70 6.34
CA ILE A 31 -4.28 -7.99 7.22
C ILE A 31 -4.46 -6.91 8.29
N ASN A 32 -3.37 -6.51 8.95
CA ASN A 32 -3.39 -5.48 9.98
C ASN A 32 -3.83 -4.12 9.40
N ALA A 33 -3.29 -3.76 8.23
CA ALA A 33 -3.70 -2.57 7.49
C ALA A 33 -5.18 -2.59 7.12
N ALA A 34 -5.69 -3.71 6.59
CA ALA A 34 -7.10 -3.85 6.21
C ALA A 34 -8.04 -3.71 7.42
N ILE A 35 -7.77 -4.41 8.52
CA ILE A 35 -8.57 -4.35 9.75
C ILE A 35 -8.61 -2.93 10.30
N LYS A 36 -7.45 -2.26 10.37
CA LYS A 36 -7.37 -0.88 10.89
C LYS A 36 -8.14 0.08 9.99
N THR A 37 -7.96 -0.03 8.67
CA THR A 37 -8.65 0.80 7.68
C THR A 37 -10.16 0.66 7.82
N LEU A 38 -10.68 -0.57 7.89
CA LEU A 38 -12.10 -0.84 8.08
C LEU A 38 -12.64 -0.24 9.39
N LYS A 39 -11.88 -0.33 10.48
CA LYS A 39 -12.25 0.32 11.75
C LYS A 39 -12.34 1.84 11.62
N ILE A 40 -11.36 2.48 10.98
CA ILE A 40 -11.37 3.93 10.76
C ILE A 40 -12.55 4.35 9.89
N ILE A 41 -12.85 3.61 8.83
CA ILE A 41 -14.03 3.85 7.99
C ILE A 41 -15.31 3.76 8.81
N LYS A 42 -15.47 2.69 9.60
CA LYS A 42 -16.65 2.46 10.42
C LYS A 42 -16.85 3.54 11.49
N ASP A 43 -15.79 3.92 12.19
CA ASP A 43 -15.89 4.79 13.36
C ASP A 43 -15.99 6.28 12.97
N TYR A 44 -15.40 6.67 11.82
CA TYR A 44 -15.27 8.09 11.46
C TYR A 44 -15.87 8.48 10.10
N SER A 45 -16.20 7.52 9.23
CA SER A 45 -16.70 7.77 7.87
C SER A 45 -15.92 8.87 7.12
N PRO A 46 -14.57 8.78 7.05
CA PRO A 46 -13.76 9.84 6.48
C PRO A 46 -13.97 9.94 4.97
N SER A 47 -13.86 11.16 4.43
CA SER A 47 -13.88 11.40 2.98
C SER A 47 -12.55 11.09 2.29
N LEU A 48 -11.45 10.99 3.06
CA LEU A 48 -10.10 10.72 2.58
C LEU A 48 -9.35 9.86 3.59
N ILE A 49 -8.59 8.87 3.11
CA ILE A 49 -7.61 8.10 3.87
C ILE A 49 -6.29 8.15 3.12
N ILE A 50 -5.21 8.49 3.81
CA ILE A 50 -3.86 8.47 3.24
C ILE A 50 -3.12 7.26 3.80
N ASN A 51 -2.64 6.37 2.94
CA ASN A 51 -1.66 5.37 3.33
C ASN A 51 -0.25 5.96 3.14
N TYR A 52 0.51 6.07 4.22
CA TYR A 52 1.85 6.65 4.20
C TYR A 52 2.84 5.68 4.85
N GLY A 53 3.97 5.46 4.20
CA GLY A 53 5.01 4.60 4.73
C GLY A 53 6.23 4.54 3.83
N THR A 54 7.22 3.79 4.27
CA THR A 54 8.42 3.52 3.50
C THR A 54 8.18 2.40 2.49
N ALA A 55 8.88 2.43 1.36
CA ALA A 55 8.79 1.41 0.33
C ALA A 55 10.18 1.10 -0.24
N GLY A 56 10.40 -0.14 -0.65
CA GLY A 56 11.57 -0.54 -1.41
C GLY A 56 11.43 -0.08 -2.86
N SER A 57 12.50 0.46 -3.44
CA SER A 57 12.49 0.86 -4.85
C SER A 57 13.10 -0.21 -5.76
N LEU A 58 12.34 -0.63 -6.78
CA LEU A 58 12.84 -1.44 -7.90
C LEU A 58 13.34 -0.56 -9.05
N ASN A 59 12.91 0.70 -9.10
CA ASN A 59 13.33 1.69 -10.06
C ASN A 59 14.45 2.57 -9.47
N LYS A 60 15.68 2.37 -9.94
CA LYS A 60 16.89 3.08 -9.43
C LYS A 60 16.84 4.61 -9.56
N GLY A 61 15.93 5.14 -10.39
CA GLY A 61 15.71 6.59 -10.53
C GLY A 61 14.83 7.19 -9.43
N LEU A 62 14.06 6.37 -8.70
CA LEU A 62 13.11 6.85 -7.69
C LEU A 62 13.76 7.05 -6.33
N LYS A 63 13.53 8.23 -5.77
CA LYS A 63 14.04 8.66 -4.47
C LYS A 63 13.06 9.65 -3.83
N GLY A 64 13.08 9.73 -2.51
CA GLY A 64 12.27 10.68 -1.74
C GLY A 64 10.81 10.27 -1.63
N LEU A 65 9.94 11.26 -1.43
CA LEU A 65 8.50 11.08 -1.35
C LEU A 65 7.92 10.97 -2.75
N VAL A 66 7.17 9.91 -3.01
CA VAL A 66 6.56 9.63 -4.30
C VAL A 66 5.10 9.27 -4.14
N GLU A 67 4.28 9.67 -5.10
CA GLU A 67 2.88 9.28 -5.17
C GLU A 67 2.73 7.94 -5.90
N VAL A 68 1.96 7.04 -5.30
CA VAL A 68 1.65 5.73 -5.86
C VAL A 68 0.19 5.71 -6.25
N THR A 69 -0.09 5.48 -7.54
CA THR A 69 -1.45 5.44 -8.06
C THR A 69 -1.90 4.05 -8.48
N ARG A 70 -0.97 3.09 -8.58
CA ARG A 70 -1.26 1.72 -9.02
C ARG A 70 -0.75 0.69 -8.03
N PHE A 71 -1.61 -0.21 -7.57
CA PHE A 71 -1.27 -1.21 -6.56
C PHE A 71 -1.60 -2.62 -7.01
N PHE A 72 -0.69 -3.54 -6.70
CA PHE A 72 -0.76 -4.95 -7.10
C PHE A 72 -0.50 -5.87 -5.90
N GLN A 73 -1.12 -7.06 -5.86
CA GLN A 73 -0.82 -8.09 -4.87
C GLN A 73 0.37 -8.93 -5.33
N ARG A 74 1.60 -8.51 -5.06
CA ARG A 74 2.81 -9.14 -5.58
C ARG A 74 2.99 -10.61 -5.16
N ASP A 75 2.47 -10.97 -3.99
CA ASP A 75 2.62 -12.28 -3.36
C ASP A 75 1.44 -13.24 -3.60
N MET A 76 0.44 -12.83 -4.38
CA MET A 76 -0.63 -13.74 -4.84
C MET A 76 -0.14 -14.56 -6.04
N ASP A 77 0.14 -15.84 -5.84
CA ASP A 77 0.56 -16.78 -6.91
C ASP A 77 -0.42 -17.95 -7.04
N ALA A 78 -1.41 -17.78 -7.93
CA ALA A 78 -2.36 -18.81 -8.32
C ALA A 78 -2.08 -19.38 -9.72
N THR A 79 -0.84 -19.27 -10.20
CA THR A 79 -0.45 -19.68 -11.57
C THR A 79 -0.67 -21.17 -11.84
N ALA A 80 -0.54 -22.01 -10.82
CA ALA A 80 -0.84 -23.44 -10.90
C ALA A 80 -2.31 -23.75 -11.30
N ARG A 81 -3.20 -22.75 -11.21
CA ARG A 81 -4.61 -22.83 -11.60
C ARG A 81 -4.94 -21.99 -12.84
N GLY A 82 -3.93 -21.46 -13.53
CA GLY A 82 -4.10 -20.70 -14.79
C GLY A 82 -4.29 -19.19 -14.63
N PHE A 83 -4.16 -18.65 -13.41
CA PHE A 83 -4.25 -17.21 -13.16
C PHE A 83 -2.89 -16.52 -13.37
N LYS A 84 -2.90 -15.20 -13.59
CA LYS A 84 -1.66 -14.40 -13.66
C LYS A 84 -1.05 -14.23 -12.27
N ILE A 85 0.26 -13.96 -12.20
CA ILE A 85 0.88 -13.51 -10.94
C ILE A 85 0.20 -12.21 -10.50
N GLY A 86 -0.16 -12.16 -9.22
CA GLY A 86 -0.84 -11.06 -8.57
C GLY A 86 -2.35 -11.01 -8.76
N GLN A 87 -2.91 -11.95 -9.52
CA GLN A 87 -4.35 -12.08 -9.70
C GLN A 87 -4.94 -12.96 -8.59
N THR A 88 -5.88 -12.40 -7.83
CA THR A 88 -6.67 -13.17 -6.86
C THR A 88 -7.77 -13.93 -7.59
N PRO A 89 -7.85 -15.26 -7.47
CA PRO A 89 -8.95 -16.02 -8.07
C PRO A 89 -10.32 -15.54 -7.58
N TYR A 90 -11.26 -15.37 -8.51
CA TYR A 90 -12.65 -14.95 -8.25
C TYR A 90 -12.79 -13.53 -7.67
N ASP A 91 -11.78 -12.69 -7.86
CA ASP A 91 -11.84 -11.25 -7.60
C ASP A 91 -11.83 -10.51 -8.95
N ASP A 92 -12.76 -9.59 -9.13
CA ASP A 92 -12.84 -8.76 -10.35
C ASP A 92 -11.77 -7.66 -10.35
N ILE A 93 -11.09 -7.44 -9.22
CA ILE A 93 -10.07 -6.41 -9.06
C ILE A 93 -8.68 -7.03 -9.28
N GLU A 94 -8.10 -6.79 -10.47
CA GLU A 94 -6.71 -7.17 -10.77
C GLU A 94 -5.69 -6.16 -10.23
N GLU A 95 -6.02 -4.87 -10.29
CA GLU A 95 -5.20 -3.76 -9.77
C GLU A 95 -6.09 -2.69 -9.14
N ILE A 96 -5.55 -1.95 -8.18
CA ILE A 96 -6.15 -0.70 -7.73
C ILE A 96 -5.48 0.42 -8.50
N ASN A 97 -6.26 1.23 -9.22
CA ASN A 97 -5.76 2.29 -10.09
C ASN A 97 -6.50 3.61 -9.83
N PHE A 98 -5.77 4.60 -9.31
CA PHE A 98 -6.28 5.95 -9.02
C PHE A 98 -6.06 6.95 -10.17
N GLY A 99 -5.54 6.52 -11.31
CA GLY A 99 -5.32 7.36 -12.48
C GLY A 99 -3.85 7.49 -12.90
N ASN A 100 -3.59 8.48 -13.76
CA ASN A 100 -2.31 8.67 -14.44
C ASN A 100 -1.32 9.49 -13.61
N GLY A 101 -0.02 9.26 -13.82
CA GLY A 101 1.07 10.13 -13.34
C GLY A 101 1.81 9.67 -12.09
N GLY A 102 1.30 8.69 -11.35
CA GLY A 102 1.99 8.08 -10.21
C GLY A 102 2.71 6.78 -10.54
N TYR A 103 3.38 6.22 -9.53
CA TYR A 103 4.15 4.98 -9.63
C TYR A 103 3.33 3.74 -9.30
N SER A 104 3.85 2.58 -9.67
CA SER A 104 3.30 1.28 -9.32
C SER A 104 3.95 0.68 -8.07
N CYS A 105 3.16 0.13 -7.15
CA CYS A 105 3.63 -0.57 -5.97
C CYS A 105 3.10 -2.01 -5.92
N GLY A 106 4.01 -2.97 -5.82
CA GLY A 106 3.67 -4.37 -5.61
C GLY A 106 3.70 -4.68 -4.13
N THR A 107 2.54 -4.83 -3.48
CA THR A 107 2.41 -5.08 -2.04
C THR A 107 2.54 -6.57 -1.69
N GLY A 108 2.96 -6.90 -0.47
CA GLY A 108 3.03 -8.28 0.00
C GLY A 108 3.38 -8.40 1.49
N ASP A 109 3.25 -9.59 2.07
CA ASP A 109 3.54 -9.88 3.49
C ASP A 109 4.98 -10.41 3.71
N SER A 110 5.82 -10.35 2.68
CA SER A 110 7.24 -10.68 2.75
C SER A 110 8.10 -9.50 2.34
N PHE A 111 9.23 -9.33 3.03
CA PHE A 111 10.28 -8.40 2.61
C PHE A 111 10.92 -8.88 1.30
N VAL A 112 11.11 -7.95 0.36
CA VAL A 112 11.69 -8.26 -0.94
C VAL A 112 13.21 -8.34 -0.82
N THR A 113 13.75 -9.56 -1.00
CA THR A 113 15.20 -9.84 -0.99
C THR A 113 15.74 -10.26 -2.35
N GLN A 114 14.84 -10.53 -3.30
CA GLN A 114 15.14 -10.92 -4.67
C GLN A 114 14.20 -10.19 -5.64
N THR A 115 14.57 -10.08 -6.91
CA THR A 115 13.72 -9.48 -7.94
C THR A 115 12.35 -10.18 -7.98
N PRO A 116 11.24 -9.47 -7.74
CA PRO A 116 9.92 -10.07 -7.78
C PRO A 116 9.51 -10.51 -9.19
N LYS A 117 8.60 -11.50 -9.26
CA LYS A 117 8.01 -11.95 -10.53
C LYS A 117 7.14 -10.85 -11.18
N LEU A 118 6.41 -10.09 -10.35
CA LEU A 118 5.56 -8.99 -10.80
C LEU A 118 6.42 -7.71 -10.88
N LYS A 119 6.42 -7.07 -12.04
CA LYS A 119 7.19 -5.83 -12.28
C LYS A 119 6.39 -4.61 -11.84
N THR A 120 6.92 -3.91 -10.84
CA THR A 120 6.46 -2.60 -10.36
C THR A 120 7.64 -1.65 -10.18
N ASP A 121 7.35 -0.38 -9.89
CA ASP A 121 8.36 0.62 -9.56
C ASP A 121 8.83 0.49 -8.10
N LEU A 122 7.92 0.11 -7.21
CA LEU A 122 8.08 0.05 -5.75
C LEU A 122 7.55 -1.29 -5.20
N VAL A 123 7.98 -1.65 -3.98
CA VAL A 123 7.54 -2.84 -3.21
C VAL A 123 7.43 -2.59 -1.71
#